data_AF-A0A347UFJ2-F1
#
_entry.id   AF-A0A347UFJ2-F1
#
_cell.length_a   1.000
_cell.length_b   1.000
_cell.length_c   1.000
_cell.angle_alpha   90.00
_cell.angle_beta   90.00
_cell.angle_gamma   90.00
#
_symmetry.space_group_name_H-M   'P 1'
#
loop_
_entity.id
_entity.type
_entity.pdbx_description
1 polymer ?
#
loop_
_entity_poly.entity_id
_entity_poly.type
_entity_poly.pdbx_seq_one_letter_code
_entity_poly.pdbx_strand_id
1 'polypeptide(L)'
;MRFIPALLAASVLALGACKDNYDEIGKFTVELNGNNIEFVSVFDKENDYSGIRAMSPGGVKLLLIDGSAGDKDDEYGLPIISMSLQGGVTGGPLDLMFVQVFDESYDTMLTSDGPNGQHRMENLLIGDDGTISFDFSADLERVETQSEQPVAGAKGAHIEGSFSGTIPASEREGN
;
A
#
# COMPACT_ATOMS: atom_id res chain seq x y z
N MET A 1 16.56 4.02 -52.18
CA MET A 1 15.73 2.81 -51.95
C MET A 1 16.67 1.71 -51.48
N ARG A 2 16.48 0.99 -50.39
CA ARG A 2 15.37 0.90 -49.43
C ARG A 2 16.01 0.32 -48.14
N PHE A 3 15.65 0.91 -47.01
CA PHE A 3 16.01 0.50 -45.65
C PHE A 3 15.41 -0.86 -45.30
N ILE A 4 16.16 -1.71 -44.59
CA ILE A 4 15.65 -2.57 -43.51
C ILE A 4 16.79 -2.77 -42.49
N PRO A 5 16.85 -2.03 -41.36
CA PRO A 5 17.61 -2.50 -40.21
C PRO A 5 16.80 -3.59 -39.50
N ALA A 6 17.44 -4.71 -39.25
CA ALA A 6 16.88 -5.85 -38.53
C ALA A 6 16.44 -5.42 -37.13
N LEU A 7 15.19 -5.73 -36.79
CA LEU A 7 14.59 -5.55 -35.48
C LEU A 7 15.40 -6.34 -34.45
N LEU A 8 15.96 -5.65 -33.46
CA LEU A 8 16.57 -6.28 -32.29
C LEU A 8 15.49 -7.00 -31.47
N ALA A 9 15.88 -8.18 -31.00
CA ALA A 9 15.18 -9.12 -30.13
C ALA A 9 14.19 -8.51 -29.12
N ALA A 10 12.92 -8.87 -29.26
CA ALA A 10 11.97 -8.91 -28.16
C ALA A 10 11.92 -10.35 -27.63
N SER A 11 12.78 -10.64 -26.64
CA SER A 11 12.70 -11.86 -25.85
C SER A 11 12.46 -11.46 -24.39
N VAL A 12 11.25 -10.98 -24.10
CA VAL A 12 10.74 -10.91 -22.73
C VAL A 12 9.69 -12.01 -22.62
N LEU A 13 10.16 -13.24 -22.39
CA LEU A 13 9.30 -14.33 -21.97
C LEU A 13 9.84 -14.90 -20.67
N ALA A 14 8.94 -14.91 -19.69
CA ALA A 14 8.94 -15.70 -18.46
C ALA A 14 9.83 -15.23 -17.30
N LEU A 15 9.37 -14.18 -16.60
CA LEU A 15 9.39 -14.12 -15.14
C LEU A 15 7.97 -14.42 -14.67
N GLY A 16 7.60 -15.70 -14.63
CA GLY A 16 6.23 -16.12 -14.36
C GLY A 16 6.14 -17.51 -13.75
N ALA A 17 7.15 -17.91 -12.98
CA ALA A 17 7.17 -19.17 -12.27
C ALA A 17 7.70 -18.90 -10.86
N CYS A 18 6.80 -18.45 -9.97
CA CYS A 18 6.84 -18.50 -8.50
C CYS A 18 5.80 -17.51 -7.89
N LYS A 19 4.53 -17.52 -8.34
CA LYS A 19 3.46 -16.66 -7.77
C LYS A 19 2.12 -17.39 -7.54
N ASP A 20 2.09 -18.72 -7.55
CA ASP A 20 0.81 -19.46 -7.56
C ASP A 20 0.00 -19.28 -6.27
N ASN A 21 0.62 -18.86 -5.15
CA ASN A 21 -0.07 -18.65 -3.87
C ASN A 21 -0.53 -17.20 -3.63
N TYR A 22 -0.07 -16.23 -4.43
CA TYR A 22 -0.41 -14.83 -4.23
C TYR A 22 -1.06 -14.22 -5.47
N ASP A 23 -2.19 -13.54 -5.29
CA ASP A 23 -2.76 -12.68 -6.33
C ASP A 23 -2.41 -11.23 -6.02
N GLU A 24 -1.85 -10.50 -6.99
CA GLU A 24 -1.67 -9.05 -6.87
C GLU A 24 -3.04 -8.37 -6.93
N ILE A 25 -3.40 -7.66 -5.86
CA ILE A 25 -4.71 -6.99 -5.72
C ILE A 25 -4.59 -5.47 -5.63
N GLY A 26 -3.38 -4.92 -5.50
CA GLY A 26 -3.16 -3.49 -5.51
C GLY A 26 -1.70 -3.11 -5.54
N LYS A 27 -1.44 -1.83 -5.81
CA LYS A 27 -0.10 -1.29 -5.98
C LYS A 27 -0.04 0.16 -5.52
N PHE A 28 0.99 0.47 -4.76
CA PHE A 28 1.42 1.83 -4.47
C PHE A 28 2.61 2.19 -5.35
N THR A 29 2.54 3.35 -5.98
CA THR A 29 3.70 3.99 -6.63
C THR A 29 4.04 5.22 -5.81
N VAL A 30 5.20 5.21 -5.15
CA VAL A 30 5.51 6.12 -4.06
C VAL A 30 6.86 6.79 -4.28
N GLU A 31 6.95 8.09 -4.00
CA GLU A 31 8.22 8.77 -3.74
C GLU A 31 8.39 8.94 -2.22
N LEU A 32 9.44 8.34 -1.66
CA LEU A 32 9.80 8.47 -0.24
C LEU A 32 11.18 9.11 -0.12
N ASN A 33 11.23 10.34 0.40
CA ASN A 33 12.46 11.14 0.49
C ASN A 33 13.23 11.23 -0.86
N GLY A 34 12.53 11.33 -1.98
CA GLY A 34 13.12 11.40 -3.32
C GLY A 34 13.47 10.05 -3.96
N ASN A 35 13.18 8.92 -3.30
CA ASN A 35 13.37 7.59 -3.88
C ASN A 35 12.03 7.01 -4.32
N ASN A 36 11.96 6.55 -5.56
CA ASN A 36 10.79 5.84 -6.06
C ASN A 36 10.78 4.41 -5.53
N ILE A 37 9.68 4.05 -4.86
CA ILE A 37 9.44 2.73 -4.29
C ILE A 37 8.08 2.27 -4.77
N GLU A 38 8.02 1.01 -5.17
CA GLU A 38 6.78 0.33 -5.49
C GLU A 38 6.44 -0.61 -4.34
N PHE A 39 5.20 -0.55 -3.84
CA PHE A 39 4.70 -1.51 -2.87
C PHE A 39 3.53 -2.28 -3.49
N VAL A 40 3.53 -3.59 -3.35
CA VAL A 40 2.51 -4.47 -3.90
C VAL A 40 1.62 -4.98 -2.77
N SER A 41 0.31 -4.85 -2.94
CA SER A 41 -0.71 -5.45 -2.07
C SER A 41 -1.17 -6.77 -2.67
N VAL A 42 -1.25 -7.81 -1.85
CA VAL A 42 -1.57 -9.17 -2.32
C VAL A 42 -2.68 -9.84 -1.55
N PHE A 43 -3.31 -10.81 -2.21
CA PHE A 43 -4.15 -11.82 -1.60
C PHE A 43 -3.37 -13.14 -1.54
N ASP A 44 -3.06 -13.58 -0.33
CA ASP A 44 -2.47 -14.89 -0.04
C ASP A 44 -3.57 -15.95 -0.02
N LYS A 45 -3.60 -16.78 -1.07
CA LYS A 45 -4.58 -17.84 -1.27
C LYS A 45 -4.41 -19.00 -0.29
N GLU A 46 -3.21 -19.20 0.25
CA GLU A 46 -2.94 -20.30 1.18
C GLU A 46 -3.45 -19.96 2.58
N ASN A 47 -3.22 -18.73 3.03
CA ASN A 47 -3.58 -18.27 4.37
C ASN A 47 -4.92 -17.51 4.44
N ASP A 48 -5.62 -17.34 3.31
CA ASP A 48 -6.85 -16.53 3.17
C ASP A 48 -6.64 -15.12 3.75
N TYR A 49 -5.49 -14.52 3.40
CA TYR A 49 -5.07 -13.23 3.92
C TYR A 49 -5.07 -12.20 2.80
N SER A 50 -5.81 -11.10 2.99
CA SER A 50 -5.81 -9.96 2.09
C SER A 50 -4.94 -8.83 2.62
N GLY A 51 -4.14 -8.21 1.75
CA GLY A 51 -3.50 -6.93 2.01
C GLY A 51 -4.48 -5.75 1.99
N ILE A 52 -5.68 -5.93 1.44
CA ILE A 52 -6.77 -4.94 1.44
C ILE A 52 -7.94 -5.52 2.25
N ARG A 53 -8.21 -4.99 3.45
CA ARG A 53 -9.19 -5.58 4.38
C ARG A 53 -10.20 -4.59 4.88
N ALA A 54 -11.46 -4.97 4.91
CA ALA A 54 -12.49 -4.20 5.59
C ALA A 54 -12.66 -4.69 7.03
N MET A 55 -12.78 -3.77 7.98
CA MET A 55 -13.09 -4.12 9.36
C MET A 55 -14.02 -3.09 10.00
N SER A 56 -14.75 -3.52 11.03
CA SER A 56 -15.72 -2.68 11.74
C SER A 56 -15.53 -2.70 13.27
N PRO A 57 -14.33 -2.37 13.79
CA PRO A 57 -14.10 -2.31 15.23
C PRO A 57 -15.05 -1.29 15.88
N GLY A 58 -15.87 -1.73 16.82
CA GLY A 58 -16.83 -0.85 17.51
C GLY A 58 -17.85 -0.18 16.57
N GLY A 59 -18.10 -0.76 15.39
CA GLY A 59 -19.00 -0.18 14.37
C GLY A 59 -18.36 0.90 13.49
N VAL A 60 -17.06 1.16 13.64
CA VAL A 60 -16.32 2.09 12.79
C VAL A 60 -15.81 1.34 11.56
N LYS A 61 -16.30 1.69 10.37
CA LYS A 61 -15.88 1.08 9.12
C LYS A 61 -14.50 1.60 8.70
N LEU A 62 -13.54 0.67 8.61
CA LEU A 62 -12.18 0.91 8.18
C LEU A 62 -11.86 0.03 6.97
N LEU A 63 -11.03 0.56 6.08
CA LEU A 63 -10.33 -0.18 5.04
C LEU A 63 -8.83 -0.08 5.32
N LEU A 64 -8.21 -1.19 5.67
CA LEU A 64 -6.75 -1.30 5.80
C LEU A 64 -6.16 -1.72 4.46
N ILE A 65 -5.09 -1.05 4.04
CA ILE A 65 -4.39 -1.31 2.80
C ILE A 65 -2.90 -1.42 3.11
N ASP A 66 -2.38 -2.64 3.02
CA ASP A 66 -0.98 -2.97 3.22
C ASP A 66 -0.31 -3.29 1.88
N GLY A 67 0.95 -2.87 1.72
CA GLY A 67 1.77 -3.26 0.59
C GLY A 67 3.23 -3.44 1.01
N SER A 68 3.96 -4.26 0.28
CA SER A 68 5.37 -4.60 0.52
C SER A 68 6.23 -4.25 -0.69
N ALA A 69 7.44 -3.73 -0.44
CA ALA A 69 8.37 -3.35 -1.51
C ALA A 69 9.44 -4.42 -1.83
N GLY A 70 9.53 -5.47 -1.02
CA GLY A 70 10.50 -6.57 -1.19
C GLY A 70 9.86 -7.84 -1.74
N ASP A 71 10.49 -8.42 -2.76
CA ASP A 71 10.31 -9.80 -3.21
C ASP A 71 11.59 -10.55 -2.81
N LYS A 72 11.61 -11.11 -1.60
CA LYS A 72 12.76 -11.87 -1.11
C LYS A 72 12.29 -13.30 -0.90
N ASP A 73 12.80 -14.20 -1.73
CA ASP A 73 12.58 -15.64 -1.61
C ASP A 73 11.09 -16.08 -1.66
N ASP A 74 10.33 -15.54 -2.62
CA ASP A 74 8.89 -15.83 -2.83
C ASP A 74 7.97 -15.37 -1.68
N GLU A 75 8.48 -14.54 -0.76
CA GLU A 75 7.73 -13.90 0.31
C GLU A 75 7.72 -12.36 0.13
N TYR A 76 6.53 -11.78 0.25
CA TYR A 76 6.35 -10.33 0.31
C TYR A 76 6.97 -9.80 1.59
N GLY A 77 8.04 -9.02 1.45
CA GLY A 77 8.91 -8.61 2.56
C GLY A 77 8.86 -7.12 2.90
N LEU A 78 9.87 -6.69 3.66
CA LEU A 78 10.06 -5.31 4.08
C LEU A 78 10.73 -4.46 2.97
N PRO A 79 10.53 -3.13 2.97
CA PRO A 79 9.65 -2.36 3.85
C PRO A 79 8.16 -2.56 3.52
N ILE A 80 7.31 -2.30 4.51
CA ILE A 80 5.84 -2.35 4.38
C ILE A 80 5.28 -0.93 4.47
N ILE A 81 4.34 -0.60 3.59
CA ILE A 81 3.45 0.55 3.74
C ILE A 81 2.09 0.06 4.25
N SER A 82 1.50 0.76 5.20
CA SER A 82 0.15 0.51 5.70
C SER A 82 -0.64 1.80 5.74
N MET A 83 -1.88 1.76 5.25
CA MET A 83 -2.81 2.88 5.32
C MET A 83 -4.15 2.40 5.87
N SER A 84 -4.79 3.28 6.64
CA SER A 84 -6.18 3.09 7.07
C SER A 84 -7.05 4.20 6.50
N LEU A 85 -8.13 3.80 5.84
CA LEU A 85 -9.18 4.70 5.38
C LEU A 85 -10.42 4.47 6.25
N GLN A 86 -11.03 5.52 6.77
CA GLN A 86 -12.26 5.43 7.54
C GLN A 86 -13.44 5.94 6.72
N GLY A 87 -14.55 5.23 6.74
CA GLY A 87 -15.82 5.70 6.18
C GLY A 87 -16.55 4.70 5.29
N GLY A 88 -17.21 5.21 4.25
CA GLY A 88 -18.13 4.44 3.44
C GLY A 88 -17.44 3.62 2.34
N VAL A 89 -16.85 2.48 2.68
CA VAL A 89 -16.20 1.54 1.74
C VAL A 89 -17.13 1.10 0.58
N THR A 90 -18.45 1.24 0.74
CA THR A 90 -19.47 0.96 -0.29
C THR A 90 -20.09 2.22 -0.92
N GLY A 91 -19.32 3.31 -1.05
CA GLY A 91 -19.75 4.51 -1.79
C GLY A 91 -20.06 5.76 -0.95
N GLY A 92 -19.57 5.82 0.28
CA GLY A 92 -19.53 7.06 1.08
C GLY A 92 -18.13 7.70 1.04
N PRO A 93 -17.95 8.91 1.62
CA PRO A 93 -16.62 9.50 1.73
C PRO A 93 -15.71 8.58 2.54
N LEU A 94 -14.45 8.49 2.12
CA LEU A 94 -13.36 7.91 2.89
C LEU A 94 -12.39 9.01 3.30
N ASP A 95 -11.98 8.99 4.55
CA ASP A 95 -10.91 9.83 5.08
C ASP A 95 -9.68 8.97 5.31
N LEU A 96 -8.51 9.44 4.88
CA LEU A 96 -7.23 8.83 5.24
C LEU A 96 -6.98 9.11 6.72
N MET A 97 -6.78 8.06 7.51
CA MET A 97 -6.59 8.15 8.96
C MET A 97 -5.11 8.09 9.34
N PHE A 98 -4.36 7.23 8.65
CA PHE A 98 -2.93 7.18 8.82
C PHE A 98 -2.20 6.67 7.57
N VAL A 99 -0.91 6.98 7.53
CA VAL A 99 0.08 6.39 6.64
C VAL A 99 1.24 5.92 7.51
N GLN A 100 1.62 4.65 7.41
CA GLN A 100 2.72 4.06 8.15
C GLN A 100 3.69 3.38 7.19
N VAL A 101 4.99 3.50 7.46
CA VAL A 101 6.05 2.76 6.75
C VAL A 101 6.94 2.07 7.78
N PHE A 102 6.97 0.75 7.70
CA PHE A 102 7.79 -0.13 8.54
C PHE A 102 9.07 -0.49 7.80
N ASP A 103 10.21 -0.28 8.45
CA ASP A 103 11.52 -0.71 7.95
C ASP A 103 11.87 -2.13 8.44
N GLU A 104 13.03 -2.65 8.02
CA GLU A 104 13.42 -4.03 8.26
C GLU A 104 13.49 -4.43 9.75
N SER A 105 13.72 -3.48 10.67
CA SER A 105 13.91 -3.81 12.08
C SER A 105 12.60 -3.92 12.86
N TYR A 106 11.51 -3.34 12.37
CA TYR A 106 10.24 -3.14 13.09
C TYR A 106 10.35 -2.40 14.43
N ASP A 107 11.54 -1.98 14.87
CA ASP A 107 11.73 -1.29 16.16
C ASP A 107 11.15 0.14 16.11
N THR A 108 11.22 0.76 14.92
CA THR A 108 10.66 2.08 14.66
C THR A 108 9.87 2.07 13.36
N MET A 109 8.93 3.00 13.25
CA MET A 109 8.19 3.23 12.02
C MET A 109 8.14 4.72 11.71
N LEU A 110 7.90 5.04 10.44
CA LEU A 110 7.46 6.36 10.03
C LEU A 110 5.94 6.37 10.03
N THR A 111 5.30 7.33 10.69
CA THR A 111 3.84 7.43 10.77
C THR A 111 3.37 8.85 10.56
N SER A 112 2.21 8.99 9.94
CA SER A 112 1.33 10.13 10.17
C SER A 112 -0.01 9.59 10.66
N ASP A 113 -0.39 9.89 11.89
CA ASP A 113 -1.64 9.50 12.52
C ASP A 113 -1.99 10.63 13.49
N GLY A 114 -3.05 11.41 13.24
CA GLY A 114 -3.57 12.52 14.07
C GLY A 114 -2.56 13.31 14.93
N PRO A 115 -2.12 12.78 16.11
CA PRO A 115 -1.04 13.36 16.92
C PRO A 115 0.32 13.52 16.24
N ASN A 116 0.67 12.69 15.24
CA ASN A 116 1.98 12.67 14.59
C ASN A 116 1.83 13.01 13.10
N GLY A 117 2.64 13.94 12.61
CA GLY A 117 2.68 14.24 11.18
C GLY A 117 1.39 14.83 10.61
N GLN A 118 1.31 14.88 9.28
CA GLN A 118 0.14 15.32 8.53
C GLN A 118 -0.06 14.44 7.30
N HIS A 119 -1.29 14.18 6.91
CA HIS A 119 -1.60 13.43 5.69
C HIS A 119 -2.75 14.07 4.92
N ARG A 120 -2.81 13.75 3.64
CA ARG A 120 -3.87 14.16 2.73
C ARG A 120 -4.12 13.05 1.71
N MET A 121 -5.38 12.92 1.32
CA MET A 121 -5.81 12.08 0.22
C MET A 121 -6.60 12.93 -0.79
N GLU A 122 -6.38 12.67 -2.06
CA GLU A 122 -7.02 13.34 -3.19
C GLU A 122 -7.44 12.33 -4.25
N ASN A 123 -8.30 12.77 -5.19
CA ASN A 123 -8.69 12.00 -6.37
C ASN A 123 -9.22 10.58 -6.08
N LEU A 124 -9.87 10.39 -4.92
CA LEU A 124 -10.45 9.10 -4.55
C LEU A 124 -11.52 8.68 -5.56
N LEU A 125 -11.37 7.47 -6.09
CA LEU A 125 -12.34 6.77 -6.91
C LEU A 125 -12.61 5.40 -6.29
N ILE A 126 -13.89 5.06 -6.14
CA ILE A 126 -14.35 3.73 -5.73
C ILE A 126 -15.41 3.28 -6.75
N GLY A 127 -15.17 2.15 -7.40
CA GLY A 127 -16.12 1.51 -8.31
C GLY A 127 -17.01 0.48 -7.60
N ASP A 128 -18.19 0.23 -8.16
CA ASP A 128 -19.13 -0.78 -7.67
C ASP A 128 -18.54 -2.21 -7.72
N ASP A 129 -17.55 -2.43 -8.58
CA ASP A 129 -16.81 -3.68 -8.71
C ASP A 129 -15.72 -3.87 -7.65
N GLY A 130 -15.52 -2.90 -6.76
CA GLY A 130 -14.48 -2.91 -5.74
C GLY A 130 -13.17 -2.26 -6.17
N THR A 131 -13.08 -1.72 -7.38
CA THR A 131 -11.92 -0.93 -7.79
C THR A 131 -11.77 0.29 -6.89
N ILE A 132 -10.54 0.58 -6.47
CA ILE A 132 -10.22 1.74 -5.64
C ILE A 132 -8.91 2.36 -6.13
N SER A 133 -8.89 3.69 -6.20
CA SER A 133 -7.66 4.44 -6.46
C SER A 133 -7.71 5.80 -5.79
N PHE A 134 -6.55 6.32 -5.41
CA PHE A 134 -6.40 7.64 -4.83
C PHE A 134 -4.94 8.10 -4.89
N ASP A 135 -4.75 9.41 -4.82
CA ASP A 135 -3.45 10.03 -4.59
C ASP A 135 -3.33 10.39 -3.11
N PHE A 136 -2.11 10.32 -2.56
CA PHE A 136 -1.84 10.65 -1.18
C PHE A 136 -0.52 11.39 -1.02
N SER A 137 -0.43 12.17 0.06
CA SER A 137 0.81 12.80 0.52
C SER A 137 0.82 12.85 2.04
N ALA A 138 1.96 12.64 2.67
CA ALA A 138 2.11 12.79 4.11
C ALA A 138 3.51 13.26 4.53
N ASP A 139 3.54 14.04 5.61
CA ASP A 139 4.74 14.30 6.40
C ASP A 139 4.73 13.32 7.58
N LEU A 140 5.66 12.37 7.56
CA LEU A 140 5.76 11.29 8.51
C LEU A 140 6.78 11.63 9.62
N GLU A 141 6.41 11.33 10.86
CA GLU A 141 7.32 11.38 12.00
C GLU A 141 7.85 9.98 12.32
N ARG A 142 9.09 9.89 12.82
CA ARG A 142 9.65 8.61 13.27
C ARG A 142 9.26 8.35 14.71
N VAL A 143 8.61 7.23 14.96
CA VAL A 143 8.17 6.79 16.29
C VAL A 143 8.69 5.39 16.60
N GLU A 144 8.76 5.04 17.88
CA GLU A 144 8.94 3.65 18.31
C GLU A 144 7.67 2.84 18.04
N THR A 145 7.79 1.66 17.45
CA THR A 145 6.62 0.86 17.04
C THR A 145 5.77 0.38 18.23
N GLN A 146 6.39 0.09 19.38
CA GLN A 146 5.67 -0.42 20.55
C GLN A 146 5.00 0.68 21.39
N SER A 147 5.65 1.84 21.50
CA SER A 147 5.19 2.92 22.40
C SER A 147 4.52 4.08 21.65
N GLU A 148 4.65 4.10 20.32
CA GLU A 148 4.21 5.17 19.41
C GLU A 148 4.75 6.55 19.81
N GLN A 149 5.83 6.58 20.60
CA GLN A 149 6.47 7.82 21.02
C GLN A 149 7.45 8.30 19.95
N PRO A 150 7.52 9.62 19.67
CA PRO A 150 8.51 10.18 18.77
C PRO A 150 9.95 9.84 19.20
N VAL A 151 10.76 9.42 18.23
CA VAL A 151 12.18 9.16 18.45
C VAL A 151 12.92 10.50 18.47
N ALA A 152 13.41 10.91 19.64
CA ALA A 152 14.03 12.21 19.83
C ALA A 152 15.22 12.44 18.86
N GLY A 153 15.16 13.52 18.09
CA GLY A 153 16.21 13.90 17.13
C GLY A 153 16.23 13.08 15.84
N ALA A 154 15.33 12.11 15.67
CA ALA A 154 15.18 11.40 14.42
C ALA A 154 14.58 12.31 13.35
N LYS A 155 15.04 12.13 12.10
CA LYS A 155 14.46 12.82 10.95
C LYS A 155 13.19 12.07 10.53
N GLY A 156 12.11 12.83 10.31
CA GLY A 156 10.92 12.36 9.62
C GLY A 156 11.16 12.13 8.12
N ALA A 157 10.08 11.88 7.38
CA ALA A 157 10.12 11.69 5.95
C ALA A 157 8.91 12.35 5.28
N HIS A 158 9.08 12.82 4.06
CA HIS A 158 7.95 13.15 3.20
C HIS A 158 7.68 11.96 2.28
N ILE A 159 6.41 11.59 2.15
CA ILE A 159 5.93 10.54 1.26
C ILE A 159 4.81 11.11 0.38
N GLU A 160 4.85 10.82 -0.91
CA GLU A 160 3.73 11.09 -1.82
C GLU A 160 3.61 9.97 -2.85
N GLY A 161 2.41 9.77 -3.39
CA GLY A 161 2.20 8.73 -4.37
C GLY A 161 0.74 8.48 -4.70
N SER A 162 0.53 7.37 -5.41
CA SER A 162 -0.80 6.90 -5.79
C SER A 162 -0.98 5.45 -5.42
N PHE A 163 -2.18 5.09 -5.00
CA PHE A 163 -2.63 3.72 -4.87
C PHE A 163 -3.65 3.38 -5.96
N SER A 164 -3.58 2.15 -6.48
CA SER A 164 -4.61 1.55 -7.32
C SER A 164 -4.75 0.07 -6.99
N GLY A 165 -5.98 -0.41 -6.78
CA GLY A 165 -6.23 -1.80 -6.45
C GLY A 165 -7.70 -2.20 -6.57
N THR A 166 -8.00 -3.42 -6.13
CA THR A 166 -9.36 -3.98 -6.08
C THR A 166 -9.59 -4.60 -4.72
N ILE A 167 -10.62 -4.13 -4.01
CA ILE A 167 -11.07 -4.72 -2.75
C ILE A 167 -11.63 -6.12 -3.05
N PRO A 168 -11.06 -7.21 -2.49
CA PRO A 168 -11.56 -8.56 -2.73
C PRO A 168 -13.04 -8.71 -2.38
N ALA A 169 -13.75 -9.58 -3.09
CA ALA A 169 -15.19 -9.79 -2.86
C ALA A 169 -15.52 -10.18 -1.40
N SER A 170 -14.68 -11.03 -0.80
CA SER A 170 -14.78 -11.42 0.61
C SER A 170 -14.72 -10.25 1.59
N GLU A 171 -14.01 -9.19 1.23
CA GLU A 171 -13.77 -8.00 2.06
C GLU A 171 -14.85 -6.91 1.84
N ARG A 172 -15.52 -6.92 0.69
CA ARG A 172 -16.62 -5.97 0.40
C ARG A 172 -17.89 -6.26 1.17
N GLU A 173 -18.11 -7.53 1.52
CA GLU A 173 -19.29 -8.02 2.23
C GLU A 173 -19.08 -8.07 3.77
N GLY A 174 -17.88 -7.67 4.24
CA GLY A 174 -17.43 -7.80 5.63
C GLY A 174 -17.95 -6.73 6.59
N ASN A 175 -18.98 -7.11 7.37
CA ASN A 175 -19.60 -6.51 8.57
C ASN A 175 -20.68 -5.43 8.36
#